data_AF-A0A9W8L0G3-F1
#
_entry.id   AF-A0A9W8L0G3-F1
#
_cell.length_a   1.000
_cell.length_b   1.000
_cell.length_c   1.000
_cell.angle_alpha   90.00
_cell.angle_beta   90.00
_cell.angle_gamma   90.00
#
_symmetry.space_group_name_H-M   'P 1'
#
loop_
_entity.id
_entity.type
_entity.pdbx_description
1 polymer ?
#
loop_
_entity_poly.entity_id
_entity_poly.type
_entity_poly.pdbx_seq_one_letter_code
_entity_poly.pdbx_strand_id
1 'polypeptide(L)'
;MLHPTRPLSNKLRFGSVLTYTRNMLGGDNQDSSVAICQVIQNNKDWVAEMQAKNPKYFTNLAKGQSPKLLWIGCSDSRMAVDVLTQTNPGDIFIHRNIANRIPSEDLNVLSVIEYAVKHLKVEHVIVAGHTSCGGVKTALSNASVGILDHWLRPIKDLYIANEEELNELPENERIDRLGELNVIQGVRTVSKLPVVHEAWKEGRELRIHGWMLQLHSGLLKDLDVSVASPKQVESIFKLSTGAH
;
A
#
# COMPACT_ATOMS: atom_id res chain seq x y z
N MET A 1 -8.06 -59.06 18.09
CA MET A 1 -6.61 -58.73 17.99
C MET A 1 -6.51 -57.28 17.52
N LEU A 2 -6.02 -56.40 18.39
CA LEU A 2 -5.84 -54.98 18.14
C LEU A 2 -4.57 -54.78 17.30
N HIS A 3 -4.69 -54.23 16.09
CA HIS A 3 -3.53 -53.72 15.36
C HIS A 3 -3.27 -52.27 15.76
N PRO A 4 -2.03 -51.91 16.17
CA PRO A 4 -1.71 -50.55 16.56
C PRO A 4 -1.52 -49.65 15.34
N THR A 5 -2.06 -48.43 15.46
CA THR A 5 -1.87 -47.31 14.55
C THR A 5 -0.40 -46.87 14.54
N ARG A 6 0.21 -46.80 13.34
CA ARG A 6 1.50 -46.12 13.12
C ARG A 6 1.27 -44.60 13.22
N PRO A 7 2.04 -43.85 14.01
CA PRO A 7 2.00 -42.39 13.96
C PRO A 7 2.70 -41.90 12.69
N LEU A 8 2.00 -41.08 11.90
CA LEU A 8 2.58 -40.29 10.81
C LEU A 8 3.53 -39.24 11.41
N SER A 9 4.83 -39.50 11.34
CA SER A 9 5.85 -38.52 11.67
C SER A 9 5.92 -37.44 10.58
N ASN A 10 5.20 -36.33 10.76
CA ASN A 10 5.43 -35.11 9.98
C ASN A 10 6.73 -34.44 10.44
N LYS A 11 7.87 -34.96 9.96
CA LYS A 11 9.09 -34.18 9.83
C LYS A 11 9.30 -33.90 8.35
N LEU A 12 8.66 -32.84 7.84
CA LEU A 12 9.19 -32.13 6.68
C LEU A 12 10.54 -31.55 7.09
N ARG A 13 11.61 -32.33 6.86
CA ARG A 13 12.99 -31.84 6.97
C ARG A 13 13.23 -30.86 5.82
N PHE A 14 12.98 -29.58 6.07
CA PHE A 14 13.69 -28.54 5.34
C PHE A 14 15.17 -28.65 5.73
N GLY A 15 15.96 -29.29 4.87
CA GLY A 15 17.39 -29.41 5.04
C GLY A 15 18.05 -28.01 5.07
N SER A 16 18.86 -27.78 6.10
CA SER A 16 20.02 -26.88 6.17
C SER A 16 19.90 -25.38 5.83
N VAL A 17 18.75 -24.80 5.48
CA VAL A 17 18.68 -23.36 5.15
C VAL A 17 18.41 -22.45 6.36
N LEU A 18 18.05 -22.98 7.54
CA LEU A 18 17.68 -22.17 8.71
C LEU A 18 18.45 -22.57 9.98
N THR A 19 19.78 -22.49 9.91
CA THR A 19 20.62 -22.41 11.12
C THR A 19 21.60 -21.25 10.98
N TYR A 20 21.06 -20.05 10.74
CA TYR A 20 21.81 -18.82 10.97
C TYR A 20 21.47 -18.29 12.36
N THR A 21 21.77 -19.08 13.38
CA THR A 21 21.54 -18.75 14.78
C THR A 21 22.87 -18.50 15.48
N ARG A 22 23.07 -17.23 15.85
CA ARG A 22 23.60 -16.79 17.15
C ARG A 22 25.13 -16.72 17.37
N ASN A 23 26.00 -17.12 16.44
CA ASN A 23 27.47 -17.11 16.65
C ASN A 23 28.30 -16.18 15.73
N MET A 24 27.73 -15.11 15.18
CA MET A 24 28.48 -14.08 14.42
C MET A 24 28.70 -12.78 15.24
N LEU A 25 28.92 -12.89 16.56
CA LEU A 25 29.32 -11.75 17.41
C LEU A 25 30.85 -11.69 17.55
N GLY A 26 31.54 -11.68 16.41
CA GLY A 26 32.98 -11.48 16.34
C GLY A 26 33.34 -10.70 15.09
N GLY A 27 33.49 -9.38 15.23
CA GLY A 27 34.02 -8.47 14.21
C GLY A 27 32.96 -7.60 13.51
N ASP A 28 33.05 -6.28 13.72
CA ASP A 28 32.52 -5.13 12.95
C ASP A 28 31.06 -5.14 12.43
N ASN A 29 30.26 -6.13 12.81
CA ASN A 29 28.86 -6.30 12.38
C ASN A 29 27.86 -6.08 13.53
N GLN A 30 28.32 -5.43 14.60
CA GLN A 30 27.59 -5.29 15.86
C GLN A 30 26.42 -4.31 15.74
N ASP A 31 26.55 -3.26 14.93
CA ASP A 31 25.60 -2.16 14.84
C ASP A 31 24.26 -2.54 14.16
N SER A 32 24.32 -3.24 13.03
CA SER A 32 23.13 -3.78 12.33
C SER A 32 22.40 -4.85 13.15
N SER A 33 23.14 -5.64 13.93
CA SER A 33 22.57 -6.66 14.82
C SER A 33 21.88 -6.04 16.05
N VAL A 34 22.40 -4.92 16.55
CA VAL A 34 21.80 -4.14 17.63
C VAL A 34 20.49 -3.50 17.16
N ALA A 35 20.46 -2.94 15.95
CA ALA A 35 19.26 -2.33 15.38
C ALA A 35 18.08 -3.32 15.28
N ILE A 36 18.31 -4.56 14.81
CA ILE A 36 17.23 -5.56 14.72
C ILE A 36 16.78 -6.07 16.10
N CYS A 37 17.71 -6.21 17.06
CA CYS A 37 17.36 -6.55 18.44
C CYS A 37 16.52 -5.45 19.10
N GLN A 38 16.82 -4.18 18.82
CA GLN A 38 16.07 -3.06 19.34
C GLN A 38 14.62 -3.05 18.84
N VAL A 39 14.35 -3.41 17.59
CA VAL A 39 12.98 -3.51 17.05
C VAL A 39 12.14 -4.53 17.85
N ILE A 40 12.72 -5.69 18.18
CA ILE A 40 12.02 -6.70 18.99
C ILE A 40 11.79 -6.21 20.42
N GLN A 41 12.74 -5.47 21.00
CA GLN A 41 12.55 -4.90 22.32
C GLN A 41 11.46 -3.82 22.32
N ASN A 42 11.48 -2.89 21.35
CA ASN A 42 10.44 -1.88 21.18
C ASN A 42 9.04 -2.51 21.03
N ASN A 43 8.93 -3.65 20.32
CA ASN A 43 7.67 -4.38 20.21
C ASN A 43 7.18 -4.90 21.58
N LYS A 44 8.06 -5.48 22.41
CA LYS A 44 7.69 -5.95 23.74
C LYS A 44 7.21 -4.81 24.62
N ASP A 45 7.90 -3.68 24.56
CA ASP A 45 7.56 -2.50 25.35
C ASP A 45 6.18 -1.95 24.92
N TRP A 46 5.93 -1.87 23.61
CA TRP A 46 4.61 -1.51 23.08
C TRP A 46 3.50 -2.50 23.48
N VAL A 47 3.77 -3.80 23.45
CA VAL A 47 2.81 -4.84 23.90
C VAL A 47 2.45 -4.62 25.37
N ALA A 48 3.45 -4.40 26.23
CA ALA A 48 3.24 -4.15 27.65
C ALA A 48 2.40 -2.88 27.88
N GLU A 49 2.70 -1.81 27.15
CA GLU A 49 1.93 -0.55 27.20
C GLU A 49 0.46 -0.75 26.78
N MET A 50 0.22 -1.44 25.67
CA MET A 50 -1.14 -1.70 25.18
C MET A 50 -1.94 -2.59 26.13
N GLN A 51 -1.32 -3.60 26.74
CA GLN A 51 -1.96 -4.46 27.74
C GLN A 51 -2.26 -3.73 29.04
N ALA A 52 -1.37 -2.82 29.47
CA ALA A 52 -1.62 -1.98 30.63
C ALA A 52 -2.81 -1.03 30.41
N LYS A 53 -2.95 -0.48 29.20
CA LYS A 53 -4.11 0.35 28.81
C LYS A 53 -5.39 -0.46 28.65
N ASN A 54 -5.30 -1.65 28.05
CA ASN A 54 -6.43 -2.54 27.80
C ASN A 54 -5.98 -4.01 27.84
N PRO A 55 -6.27 -4.76 28.92
CA PRO A 55 -5.87 -6.17 29.05
C PRO A 55 -6.45 -7.09 27.96
N LYS A 56 -7.55 -6.69 27.31
CA LYS A 56 -8.20 -7.45 26.23
C LYS A 56 -7.77 -6.99 24.84
N TYR A 57 -6.80 -6.07 24.72
CA TYR A 57 -6.38 -5.46 23.45
C TYR A 57 -6.07 -6.51 22.38
N PHE A 58 -5.09 -7.38 22.63
CA PHE A 58 -4.67 -8.41 21.67
C PHE A 58 -5.73 -9.51 21.47
N THR A 59 -6.51 -9.84 22.51
CA THR A 59 -7.62 -10.79 22.36
C THR A 59 -8.71 -10.25 21.45
N ASN A 60 -8.98 -8.94 21.49
CA ASN A 60 -9.95 -8.31 20.59
C ASN A 60 -9.37 -8.16 19.19
N LEU A 61 -8.11 -7.71 19.06
CA LEU A 61 -7.41 -7.57 17.78
C LEU A 61 -7.36 -8.90 17.00
N ALA A 62 -7.15 -10.02 17.69
CA ALA A 62 -7.08 -11.35 17.07
C ALA A 62 -8.41 -11.90 16.56
N LYS A 63 -9.56 -11.28 16.88
CA LYS A 63 -10.88 -11.77 16.43
C LYS A 63 -11.14 -11.56 14.95
N GLY A 64 -10.43 -10.62 14.33
CA GLY A 64 -10.57 -10.29 12.92
C GLY A 64 -10.43 -8.79 12.66
N GLN A 65 -10.53 -8.44 11.39
CA GLN A 65 -10.45 -7.05 10.90
C GLN A 65 -11.72 -6.71 10.12
N SER A 66 -12.15 -5.45 10.20
CA SER A 66 -13.22 -4.89 9.36
C SER A 66 -12.91 -3.42 9.04
N PRO A 67 -11.80 -3.17 8.32
CA PRO A 67 -11.39 -1.81 8.00
C PRO A 67 -12.43 -1.15 7.09
N LYS A 68 -12.63 0.15 7.27
CA LYS A 68 -13.48 0.95 6.38
C LYS A 68 -12.70 1.54 5.20
N LEU A 69 -11.37 1.57 5.33
CA LEU A 69 -10.48 2.20 4.38
C LEU A 69 -9.45 1.22 3.82
N LEU A 70 -9.24 1.27 2.51
CA LEU A 70 -8.04 0.79 1.84
C LEU A 70 -7.12 1.99 1.56
N TRP A 71 -5.87 1.93 1.99
CA TRP A 71 -4.84 2.91 1.68
C TRP A 71 -3.80 2.32 0.72
N ILE A 72 -3.64 2.95 -0.45
CA ILE A 72 -2.60 2.62 -1.42
C ILE A 72 -1.58 3.77 -1.44
N GLY A 73 -0.40 3.53 -0.89
CA GLY A 73 0.61 4.56 -0.66
C GLY A 73 2.02 4.20 -1.12
N CYS A 74 2.96 5.13 -0.91
CA CYS A 74 4.36 4.92 -1.26
C CYS A 74 5.10 4.10 -0.20
N SER A 75 6.08 3.28 -0.61
CA SER A 75 7.00 2.58 0.30
C SER A 75 7.99 3.50 1.04
N ASP A 76 7.99 4.82 0.76
CA ASP A 76 8.79 5.82 1.46
C ASP A 76 8.67 5.66 2.99
N SER A 77 9.79 5.54 3.69
CA SER A 77 9.82 5.20 5.13
C SER A 77 9.13 6.24 6.02
N ARG A 78 8.90 7.46 5.53
CA ARG A 78 8.19 8.53 6.24
C ARG A 78 6.66 8.33 6.22
N MET A 79 6.15 7.45 5.37
CA MET A 79 4.73 7.12 5.23
C MET A 79 4.26 6.10 6.29
N ALA A 80 4.27 6.50 7.55
CA ALA A 80 3.69 5.73 8.65
C ALA A 80 2.19 6.03 8.76
N VAL A 81 1.38 5.39 7.90
CA VAL A 81 -0.05 5.69 7.72
C VAL A 81 -0.79 5.78 9.05
N ASP A 82 -0.72 4.73 9.88
CA ASP A 82 -1.47 4.67 11.15
C ASP A 82 -1.11 5.81 12.12
N VAL A 83 0.16 6.25 12.11
CA VAL A 83 0.63 7.37 12.92
C VAL A 83 0.09 8.69 12.39
N LEU A 84 0.16 8.88 11.07
CA LEU A 84 -0.30 10.10 10.40
C LEU A 84 -1.81 10.29 10.52
N THR A 85 -2.57 9.20 10.50
CA THR A 85 -4.04 9.23 10.58
C THR A 85 -4.58 9.04 12.00
N GLN A 86 -3.72 8.82 12.99
CA GLN A 86 -4.10 8.51 14.37
C GLN A 86 -5.09 7.33 14.46
N THR A 87 -4.82 6.28 13.68
CA THR A 87 -5.65 5.07 13.62
C THR A 87 -4.97 3.90 14.34
N ASN A 88 -5.77 2.88 14.67
CA ASN A 88 -5.29 1.68 15.34
C ASN A 88 -5.03 0.55 14.32
N PRO A 89 -4.21 -0.45 14.71
CA PRO A 89 -4.09 -1.69 13.95
C PRO A 89 -5.46 -2.29 13.63
N GLY A 90 -5.73 -2.52 12.34
CA GLY A 90 -6.99 -3.07 11.84
C GLY A 90 -8.01 -2.04 11.33
N ASP A 91 -7.78 -0.74 11.55
CA ASP A 91 -8.68 0.32 11.08
C ASP A 91 -8.51 0.60 9.57
N ILE A 92 -7.29 0.43 9.04
CA ILE A 92 -6.91 0.67 7.65
C ILE A 92 -6.28 -0.59 7.04
N PHE A 93 -6.76 -1.01 5.88
CA PHE A 93 -6.10 -2.03 5.05
C PHE A 93 -5.07 -1.34 4.16
N ILE A 94 -3.79 -1.75 4.18
CA ILE A 94 -2.70 -0.97 3.60
C ILE A 94 -1.98 -1.76 2.50
N HIS A 95 -1.75 -1.10 1.36
CA HIS A 95 -0.81 -1.52 0.32
C HIS A 95 0.22 -0.43 0.06
N ARG A 96 1.48 -0.82 -0.15
CA ARG A 96 2.58 0.12 -0.41
C ARG A 96 3.52 -0.40 -1.48
N ASN A 97 3.85 0.47 -2.44
CA ASN A 97 4.89 0.22 -3.43
C ASN A 97 5.62 1.53 -3.80
N ILE A 98 6.64 1.46 -4.65
CA ILE A 98 7.41 2.65 -5.04
C ILE A 98 6.50 3.60 -5.84
N ALA A 99 6.37 4.84 -5.37
CA ALA A 99 5.54 5.90 -5.96
C ALA A 99 4.04 5.54 -6.09
N ASN A 100 3.50 4.77 -5.13
CA ASN A 100 2.05 4.53 -4.94
C ASN A 100 1.32 4.17 -6.24
N ARG A 101 1.97 3.34 -7.05
CA ARG A 101 1.59 3.02 -8.41
C ARG A 101 0.52 1.95 -8.45
N ILE A 102 -0.37 2.05 -9.45
CA ILE A 102 -1.42 1.06 -9.70
C ILE A 102 -1.40 0.70 -11.19
N PRO A 103 -0.46 -0.16 -11.64
CA PRO A 103 -0.49 -0.71 -12.99
C PRO A 103 -1.75 -1.57 -13.19
N SER A 104 -2.32 -1.55 -14.40
CA SER A 104 -3.54 -2.30 -14.74
C SER A 104 -3.36 -3.82 -14.75
N GLU A 105 -2.12 -4.30 -14.75
CA GLU A 105 -1.72 -5.69 -14.86
C GLU A 105 -0.92 -6.19 -13.65
N ASP A 106 -0.70 -5.33 -12.64
CA ASP A 106 0.04 -5.71 -11.44
C ASP A 106 -0.86 -6.49 -10.47
N LEU A 107 -0.78 -7.81 -10.54
CA LEU A 107 -1.54 -8.71 -9.67
C LEU A 107 -1.32 -8.45 -8.17
N ASN A 108 -0.21 -7.84 -7.76
CA ASN A 108 0.04 -7.50 -6.36
C ASN A 108 -1.01 -6.49 -5.87
N VAL A 109 -1.02 -5.27 -6.41
CA VAL A 109 -1.98 -4.23 -6.00
C VAL A 109 -3.42 -4.60 -6.36
N LEU A 110 -3.65 -5.27 -7.50
CA LEU A 110 -4.99 -5.67 -7.91
C LEU A 110 -5.60 -6.72 -6.97
N SER A 111 -4.81 -7.67 -6.47
CA SER A 111 -5.30 -8.65 -5.49
C SER A 111 -5.66 -8.01 -4.15
N VAL A 112 -4.92 -6.98 -3.72
CA VAL A 112 -5.25 -6.20 -2.51
C VAL A 112 -6.56 -5.44 -2.71
N ILE A 113 -6.74 -4.78 -3.85
CA ILE A 113 -7.98 -4.05 -4.16
C ILE A 113 -9.17 -5.01 -4.19
N GLU A 114 -9.04 -6.14 -4.89
CA GLU A 114 -10.08 -7.19 -4.94
C GLU A 114 -10.46 -7.60 -3.51
N TYR A 115 -9.47 -7.92 -2.67
CA TYR A 115 -9.73 -8.38 -1.31
C TYR A 115 -10.40 -7.32 -0.45
N ALA A 116 -9.90 -6.09 -0.47
CA ALA A 116 -10.46 -4.99 0.30
C ALA A 116 -11.91 -4.69 -0.11
N VAL A 117 -12.16 -4.58 -1.42
CA VAL A 117 -13.46 -4.18 -1.95
C VAL A 117 -14.48 -5.32 -1.84
N LYS A 118 -14.11 -6.54 -2.23
CA LYS A 118 -15.03 -7.66 -2.31
C LYS A 118 -15.22 -8.41 -1.00
N HIS A 119 -14.14 -8.63 -0.27
CA HIS A 119 -14.14 -9.49 0.92
C HIS A 119 -14.23 -8.67 2.23
N LEU A 120 -13.45 -7.61 2.36
CA LEU A 120 -13.53 -6.73 3.55
C LEU A 120 -14.64 -5.69 3.45
N LYS A 121 -15.20 -5.50 2.25
CA LYS A 121 -16.27 -4.55 1.95
C LYS A 121 -15.92 -3.13 2.42
N VAL A 122 -14.68 -2.68 2.20
CA VAL A 122 -14.28 -1.29 2.47
C VAL A 122 -15.22 -0.31 1.76
N GLU A 123 -15.37 0.87 2.36
CA GLU A 123 -16.22 1.97 1.89
C GLU A 123 -15.37 3.04 1.18
N HIS A 124 -14.09 3.15 1.54
CA HIS A 124 -13.18 4.14 0.99
C HIS A 124 -11.90 3.48 0.46
N VAL A 125 -11.50 3.83 -0.76
CA VAL A 125 -10.17 3.55 -1.31
C VAL A 125 -9.43 4.87 -1.46
N ILE A 126 -8.28 4.99 -0.83
CA ILE A 126 -7.43 6.18 -0.88
C ILE A 126 -6.18 5.84 -1.69
N VAL A 127 -5.97 6.56 -2.78
CA VAL A 127 -4.69 6.60 -3.50
C VAL A 127 -3.92 7.81 -2.97
N ALA A 128 -2.85 7.55 -2.22
CA ALA A 128 -2.11 8.59 -1.53
C ALA A 128 -0.69 8.72 -2.07
N GLY A 129 -0.42 9.86 -2.70
CA GLY A 129 0.93 10.31 -3.02
C GLY A 129 1.54 11.11 -1.87
N HIS A 130 2.74 11.61 -2.07
CA HIS A 130 3.40 12.52 -1.13
C HIS A 130 4.37 13.45 -1.85
N THR A 131 4.60 14.63 -1.26
CA THR A 131 5.57 15.60 -1.77
C THR A 131 6.99 15.04 -1.70
N SER A 132 7.88 15.52 -2.57
CA SER A 132 9.29 15.10 -2.62
C SER A 132 9.47 13.58 -2.74
N CYS A 133 8.63 12.94 -3.55
CA CYS A 133 8.68 11.49 -3.75
C CYS A 133 9.94 11.07 -4.53
N GLY A 134 10.77 10.23 -3.92
CA GLY A 134 12.00 9.73 -4.54
C GLY A 134 11.75 8.98 -5.86
N GLY A 135 10.69 8.18 -5.94
CA GLY A 135 10.34 7.45 -7.17
C GLY A 135 9.93 8.39 -8.31
N VAL A 136 9.13 9.42 -8.01
CA VAL A 136 8.72 10.44 -9.00
C VAL A 136 9.92 11.28 -9.43
N LYS A 137 10.78 11.69 -8.49
CA LYS A 137 12.03 12.39 -8.79
C LYS A 137 12.93 11.56 -9.72
N THR A 138 13.09 10.27 -9.45
CA THR A 138 13.87 9.37 -10.32
C THR A 138 13.25 9.27 -11.71
N ALA A 139 11.92 9.23 -11.82
CA ALA A 139 11.23 9.20 -13.11
C ALA A 139 11.50 10.47 -13.95
N LEU A 140 11.63 11.64 -13.32
CA LEU A 140 12.01 12.88 -14.00
C LEU A 140 13.49 12.94 -14.42
N SER A 141 14.31 12.01 -13.93
CA SER A 141 15.73 11.95 -14.29
C SER A 141 15.98 11.05 -15.51
N ASN A 142 17.12 11.29 -16.15
CA ASN A 142 17.65 10.42 -17.21
C ASN A 142 18.59 9.33 -16.68
N ALA A 143 18.71 9.19 -15.35
CA ALA A 143 19.53 8.15 -14.75
C ALA A 143 18.82 6.80 -14.86
N SER A 144 19.53 5.78 -15.36
CA SER A 144 19.06 4.39 -15.31
C SER A 144 19.25 3.84 -13.90
N VAL A 145 18.19 3.24 -13.37
CA VAL A 145 18.13 2.65 -12.02
C VAL A 145 17.75 1.15 -12.07
N GLY A 146 18.04 0.50 -13.20
CA GLY A 146 17.83 -0.94 -13.39
C GLY A 146 16.34 -1.29 -13.54
N ILE A 147 15.85 -2.27 -12.77
CA ILE A 147 14.46 -2.74 -12.88
C ILE A 147 13.44 -1.62 -12.60
N LEU A 148 13.82 -0.61 -11.81
CA LEU A 148 12.99 0.54 -11.52
C LEU A 148 12.71 1.39 -12.77
N ASP A 149 13.53 1.31 -13.82
CA ASP A 149 13.27 2.00 -15.09
C ASP A 149 11.96 1.50 -15.72
N HIS A 150 11.71 0.19 -15.67
CA HIS A 150 10.45 -0.40 -16.12
C HIS A 150 9.29 0.00 -15.21
N TRP A 151 9.51 -0.09 -13.90
CA TRP A 151 8.48 0.26 -12.91
C TRP A 151 8.06 1.73 -12.98
N LEU A 152 8.99 2.65 -13.25
CA LEU A 152 8.73 4.09 -13.27
C LEU A 152 8.35 4.62 -14.66
N ARG A 153 8.47 3.82 -15.72
CA ARG A 153 8.19 4.26 -17.10
C ARG A 153 6.82 4.93 -17.28
N PRO A 154 5.70 4.36 -16.81
CA PRO A 154 4.43 5.08 -16.93
C PRO A 154 4.33 6.43 -16.20
N ILE A 155 5.19 6.71 -15.20
CA ILE A 155 5.30 8.08 -14.64
C ILE A 155 6.02 9.00 -15.63
N LYS A 156 7.02 8.49 -16.39
CA LYS A 156 7.62 9.24 -17.52
C LYS A 156 6.61 9.48 -18.64
N ASP A 157 5.75 8.50 -18.93
CA ASP A 157 4.69 8.66 -19.93
C ASP A 157 3.68 9.73 -19.49
N LEU A 158 3.37 9.82 -18.19
CA LEU A 158 2.57 10.92 -17.62
C LEU A 158 3.26 12.28 -17.76
N TYR A 159 4.58 12.35 -17.60
CA TYR A 159 5.34 13.58 -17.85
C TYR A 159 5.19 14.02 -19.30
N ILE A 160 5.39 13.13 -20.27
CA ILE A 160 5.26 13.44 -21.71
C ILE A 160 3.84 13.95 -22.02
N ALA A 161 2.82 13.31 -21.46
CA ALA A 161 1.42 13.71 -21.69
C ALA A 161 1.06 15.09 -21.11
N ASN A 162 1.87 15.65 -20.21
CA ASN A 162 1.63 16.93 -19.54
C ASN A 162 2.88 17.82 -19.59
N GLU A 163 3.71 17.66 -20.63
CA GLU A 163 5.05 18.24 -20.68
C GLU A 163 5.05 19.77 -20.65
N GLU A 164 4.09 20.39 -21.36
CA GLU A 164 3.92 21.85 -21.40
C GLU A 164 3.71 22.43 -19.99
N GLU A 165 2.69 21.94 -19.27
CA GLU A 165 2.39 22.35 -17.89
C GLU A 165 3.58 22.10 -16.95
N LEU A 166 4.21 20.93 -17.05
CA LEU A 166 5.27 20.53 -16.12
C LEU A 166 6.56 21.32 -16.34
N ASN A 167 6.88 21.70 -17.57
CA ASN A 167 8.10 22.42 -17.88
C ASN A 167 8.08 23.89 -17.42
N GLU A 168 6.90 24.48 -17.26
CA GLU A 168 6.74 25.83 -16.70
C GLU A 168 7.03 25.90 -15.19
N LEU A 169 6.98 24.76 -14.50
CA LEU A 169 7.18 24.70 -13.05
C LEU A 169 8.67 24.56 -12.67
N PRO A 170 9.09 25.16 -11.53
CA PRO A 170 10.37 24.85 -10.89
C PRO A 170 10.50 23.36 -10.55
N GLU A 171 11.74 22.84 -10.45
CA GLU A 171 11.99 21.39 -10.29
C GLU A 171 11.21 20.74 -9.13
N ASN A 172 11.22 21.35 -7.94
CA ASN A 172 10.52 20.78 -6.78
C ASN A 172 9.00 20.77 -6.97
N GLU A 173 8.44 21.85 -7.53
CA GLU A 173 7.00 21.94 -7.82
C GLU A 173 6.60 20.97 -8.93
N ARG A 174 7.46 20.78 -9.93
CA ARG A 174 7.28 19.80 -11.00
C ARG A 174 7.24 18.37 -10.46
N ILE A 175 8.11 18.01 -9.52
CA ILE A 175 8.10 16.69 -8.86
C ILE A 175 6.76 16.48 -8.15
N ASP A 176 6.34 17.46 -7.35
CA ASP A 176 5.11 17.36 -6.58
C ASP A 176 3.88 17.29 -7.50
N ARG A 177 3.86 18.11 -8.55
CA ARG A 177 2.79 18.12 -9.55
C ARG A 177 2.70 16.82 -10.34
N LEU A 178 3.83 16.25 -10.77
CA LEU A 178 3.83 14.93 -11.41
C LEU A 178 3.38 13.83 -10.44
N GLY A 179 3.67 13.99 -9.14
CA GLY A 179 3.12 13.16 -8.07
C GLY A 179 1.59 13.25 -7.99
N GLU A 180 1.01 14.45 -8.04
CA GLU A 180 -0.43 14.66 -8.10
C GLU A 180 -1.05 13.98 -9.34
N LEU A 181 -0.45 14.16 -10.52
CA LEU A 181 -0.91 13.51 -11.76
C LEU A 181 -0.88 11.98 -11.67
N ASN A 182 0.15 11.42 -11.03
CA ASN A 182 0.24 9.98 -10.78
C ASN A 182 -0.86 9.49 -9.82
N VAL A 183 -1.21 10.26 -8.79
CA VAL A 183 -2.35 9.97 -7.90
C VAL A 183 -3.67 9.99 -8.68
N ILE A 184 -3.89 11.03 -9.49
CA ILE A 184 -5.08 11.17 -10.35
C ILE A 184 -5.20 9.96 -11.28
N GLN A 185 -4.09 9.55 -11.91
CA GLN A 185 -4.07 8.36 -12.75
C GLN A 185 -4.38 7.09 -11.97
N GLY A 186 -3.86 6.94 -10.75
CA GLY A 186 -4.18 5.82 -9.87
C GLY A 186 -5.67 5.76 -9.52
N VAL A 187 -6.30 6.89 -9.15
CA VAL A 187 -7.74 6.97 -8.89
C VAL A 187 -8.54 6.52 -10.12
N ARG A 188 -8.17 7.00 -11.31
CA ARG A 188 -8.79 6.59 -12.58
C ARG A 188 -8.63 5.09 -12.82
N THR A 189 -7.44 4.52 -12.62
CA THR A 189 -7.21 3.09 -12.80
C THR A 189 -8.10 2.27 -11.85
N VAL A 190 -8.13 2.61 -10.56
CA VAL A 190 -8.97 1.90 -9.58
C VAL A 190 -10.44 1.97 -9.96
N SER A 191 -10.93 3.14 -10.38
CA SER A 191 -12.34 3.31 -10.74
C SER A 191 -12.82 2.46 -11.90
N LYS A 192 -11.90 1.96 -12.74
CA LYS A 192 -12.18 1.16 -13.93
C LYS A 192 -12.19 -0.35 -13.63
N LEU A 193 -11.85 -0.75 -12.41
CA LEU A 193 -11.73 -2.16 -12.05
C LEU A 193 -13.10 -2.84 -11.96
N PRO A 194 -13.24 -4.09 -12.44
CA PRO A 194 -14.49 -4.83 -12.36
C PRO A 194 -15.08 -4.90 -10.95
N VAL A 195 -14.25 -5.15 -9.93
CA VAL A 195 -14.69 -5.27 -8.53
C VAL A 195 -15.31 -3.98 -7.97
N VAL A 196 -14.86 -2.82 -8.44
CA VAL A 196 -15.42 -1.52 -8.07
C VAL A 196 -16.78 -1.34 -8.73
N HIS A 197 -16.91 -1.71 -10.00
CA HIS A 197 -18.19 -1.68 -10.72
C HIS A 197 -19.22 -2.66 -10.13
N GLU A 198 -18.79 -3.87 -9.73
CA GLU A 198 -19.62 -4.83 -9.00
C GLU A 198 -20.13 -4.23 -7.69
N ALA A 199 -19.25 -3.64 -6.88
CA ALA A 199 -19.62 -2.98 -5.64
C ALA A 199 -20.67 -1.86 -5.84
N TRP A 200 -20.50 -1.01 -6.86
CA TRP A 200 -21.50 0.02 -7.17
C TRP A 200 -22.81 -0.55 -7.67
N LYS A 201 -22.79 -1.62 -8.47
CA LYS A 201 -23.99 -2.30 -8.95
C LYS A 201 -24.76 -2.98 -7.80
N GLU A 202 -24.07 -3.47 -6.79
CA GLU A 202 -24.64 -3.98 -5.54
C GLU A 202 -25.25 -2.86 -4.66
N GLY A 203 -25.11 -1.58 -5.05
CA GLY A 203 -25.60 -0.43 -4.29
C GLY A 203 -24.70 -0.05 -3.11
N ARG A 204 -23.47 -0.54 -3.04
CA ARG A 204 -22.53 -0.17 -1.96
C ARG A 204 -22.01 1.25 -2.16
N GLU A 205 -21.93 2.03 -1.08
CA GLU A 205 -21.29 3.35 -1.06
C GLU A 205 -19.76 3.24 -1.06
N LEU A 206 -19.18 2.85 -2.20
CA LEU A 206 -17.74 2.81 -2.39
C LEU A 206 -17.25 4.14 -3.02
N ARG A 207 -16.30 4.80 -2.38
CA ARG A 207 -15.66 6.03 -2.89
C ARG A 207 -14.16 5.84 -3.05
N ILE A 208 -13.60 6.41 -4.11
CA ILE A 208 -12.16 6.38 -4.41
C ILE A 208 -11.66 7.81 -4.36
N HIS A 209 -10.59 8.06 -3.61
CA HIS A 209 -10.06 9.39 -3.30
C HIS A 209 -8.60 9.50 -3.70
N GLY A 210 -8.19 10.68 -4.18
CA GLY A 210 -6.79 11.00 -4.48
C GLY A 210 -6.26 12.05 -3.51
N TRP A 211 -5.29 11.67 -2.67
CA TRP A 211 -4.72 12.55 -1.63
C TRP A 211 -3.20 12.70 -1.78
N MET A 212 -2.66 13.78 -1.21
CA MET A 212 -1.22 14.04 -1.12
C MET A 212 -0.80 14.32 0.31
N LEU A 213 0.18 13.57 0.83
CA LEU A 213 0.86 13.93 2.06
C LEU A 213 1.93 14.98 1.80
N GLN A 214 1.81 16.14 2.43
CA GLN A 214 2.84 17.17 2.45
C GLN A 214 3.87 16.86 3.53
N LEU A 215 5.04 16.35 3.14
CA LEU A 215 6.05 15.91 4.09
C LEU A 215 6.64 17.04 4.95
N HIS A 216 6.63 18.28 4.45
CA HIS A 216 7.15 19.43 5.19
C HIS A 216 6.22 19.88 6.32
N SER A 217 4.91 19.66 6.20
CA SER A 217 3.88 20.09 7.17
C SER A 217 3.24 18.93 7.93
N GLY A 218 3.34 17.70 7.40
CA GLY A 218 2.61 16.54 7.89
C GLY A 218 1.13 16.51 7.49
N LEU A 219 0.65 17.50 6.71
CA LEU A 219 -0.76 17.62 6.34
C LEU A 219 -1.12 16.73 5.15
N LEU A 220 -2.31 16.12 5.22
CA LEU A 220 -2.95 15.51 4.06
C LEU A 220 -3.75 16.58 3.30
N LYS A 221 -3.46 16.70 2.01
CA LYS A 221 -4.21 17.53 1.06
C LYS A 221 -5.12 16.62 0.23
N ASP A 222 -6.42 16.89 0.25
CA ASP A 222 -7.33 16.32 -0.75
C ASP A 222 -7.07 17.03 -2.10
N LEU A 223 -6.94 16.25 -3.18
CA LEU A 223 -6.77 16.81 -4.53
C LEU A 223 -8.10 17.15 -5.20
N ASP A 224 -9.22 16.98 -4.50
CA ASP A 224 -10.58 17.12 -5.03
C ASP A 224 -10.86 16.16 -6.20
N VAL A 225 -10.15 15.02 -6.21
CA VAL A 225 -10.25 13.99 -7.23
C VAL A 225 -10.86 12.75 -6.59
N SER A 226 -12.19 12.69 -6.64
CA SER A 226 -12.96 11.58 -6.08
C SER A 226 -13.94 10.98 -7.09
N VAL A 227 -14.01 9.65 -7.12
CA VAL A 227 -14.96 8.89 -7.95
C VAL A 227 -15.84 8.04 -7.02
N ALA A 228 -17.15 8.25 -7.10
CA ALA A 228 -18.13 7.59 -6.23
C ALA A 228 -19.20 6.81 -7.00
N SER A 229 -19.19 6.86 -8.34
CA SER A 229 -20.17 6.13 -9.15
C SER A 229 -19.68 5.85 -10.56
N PRO A 230 -20.27 4.85 -11.25
CA PRO A 230 -19.98 4.58 -12.66
C PRO A 230 -20.26 5.77 -13.60
N LYS A 231 -21.08 6.75 -13.18
CA LYS A 231 -21.42 7.92 -13.99
C LYS A 231 -20.20 8.83 -14.24
N GLN A 232 -19.25 8.82 -13.32
CA GLN A 232 -18.02 9.62 -13.36
C GLN A 232 -16.86 8.92 -14.09
N VAL A 233 -17.07 7.68 -14.54
CA VAL A 233 -16.10 6.90 -15.32
C VAL A 233 -16.40 7.06 -16.82
N GLU A 234 -15.37 7.07 -17.66
CA GLU A 234 -15.52 7.20 -19.11
C GLU A 234 -16.36 6.05 -19.69
N SER A 235 -17.16 6.32 -20.72
CA SER A 235 -18.21 5.40 -21.22
C SER A 235 -17.70 4.01 -21.59
N ILE A 236 -16.52 3.91 -22.24
CA ILE A 236 -15.92 2.64 -22.66
C ILE A 236 -15.54 1.74 -21.47
N PHE A 237 -15.31 2.32 -20.30
CA PHE A 237 -14.99 1.60 -19.07
C PHE A 237 -16.22 1.35 -18.18
N LYS A 238 -17.43 1.70 -18.64
CA LYS A 238 -18.68 1.33 -17.96
C LYS A 238 -18.98 -0.15 -18.20
N LEU A 239 -18.31 -1.01 -17.44
CA LEU A 239 -18.43 -2.45 -17.57
C LEU A 239 -19.88 -2.90 -17.27
N SER A 240 -20.52 -3.53 -18.26
CA SER A 240 -21.76 -4.26 -18.07
C SER A 240 -21.43 -5.62 -17.45
N THR A 241 -21.59 -5.75 -16.14
CA THR A 241 -21.48 -7.08 -15.49
C THR A 241 -22.76 -7.87 -15.76
N GLY A 242 -22.93 -8.35 -16.99
CA GLY A 242 -24.00 -9.26 -17.40
C GLY A 242 -23.42 -10.65 -17.65
N ALA A 243 -24.08 -11.68 -17.13
CA ALA A 243 -23.81 -13.05 -17.55
C ALA A 243 -24.06 -13.15 -19.06
N HIS A 244 -23.01 -13.47 -19.81
CA HIS A 244 -23.16 -14.07 -21.13
C HIS A 244 -23.69 -15.49 -20.99
#